data_AF-A0A661SML0-F1
#
_entry.id   AF-A0A661SML0-F1
#
_cell.length_a   1.000
_cell.length_b   1.000
_cell.length_c   1.000
_cell.angle_alpha   90.00
_cell.angle_beta   90.00
_cell.angle_gamma   90.00
#
_symmetry.space_group_name_H-M   'P 1'
#
loop_
_entity.id
_entity.type
_entity.pdbx_description
1 polymer ?
#
loop_
_entity_poly.entity_id
_entity_poly.type
_entity_poly.pdbx_seq_one_letter_code
_entity_poly.pdbx_strand_id
1 'polypeptide(L)'
;MNNNSRNGYISTNAVFFAQSVIRSLEDMVGDPFVLNKSSFKEIPFSSRFNMIAYIHFSGTIQGDYILSLDEITAAKLIDAYESGMPENDLREMREDYGGFIKELLNLAVGQSILELEQSFGYLTYTPGTVIYGEVEFPDVTSGTIMIENEKGGILCGFSLNLAEVKIGRKLEETLQELEKKTIEANRTAKDVEGILNLIPSGLVAINSDAKILPGHSHSTAGIVGYDSGREIVGSDLATLLCLEPDTFQILIKWVHKVFLKNDSLPFEKLVLMCDNEFTNQRGKIFKLDWLPVINEKTGYMEKLLIIIQDFTEKRRLEAENEELKNMFDV
;
A
#
# COMPACT_ATOMS: atom_id res chain seq x y z
N MET A 1 -3.14 13.37 -13.99
CA MET A 1 -2.69 14.68 -14.52
C MET A 1 -1.26 14.53 -15.05
N ASN A 2 -1.05 15.02 -16.28
CA ASN A 2 0.21 15.32 -17.00
C ASN A 2 1.21 14.20 -17.32
N ASN A 3 1.00 13.49 -18.45
CA ASN A 3 2.11 12.94 -19.25
C ASN A 3 2.93 14.06 -19.94
N ASN A 4 2.36 15.26 -20.13
CA ASN A 4 3.03 16.39 -20.80
C ASN A 4 4.18 17.03 -19.99
N SER A 5 4.23 16.85 -18.67
CA SER A 5 5.34 17.40 -17.87
C SER A 5 6.61 16.56 -17.99
N ARG A 6 6.48 15.25 -18.22
CA ARG A 6 7.62 14.30 -18.26
C ARG A 6 8.52 14.56 -19.47
N ASN A 7 7.92 14.77 -20.63
CA ASN A 7 8.63 15.05 -21.87
C ASN A 7 9.33 16.41 -21.83
N GLY A 8 8.76 17.39 -21.11
CA GLY A 8 9.36 18.72 -20.95
C GLY A 8 10.70 18.69 -20.20
N TYR A 9 10.82 17.86 -19.16
CA TYR A 9 12.08 17.77 -18.40
C TYR A 9 13.18 17.13 -19.24
N ILE A 10 12.88 16.03 -19.93
CA ILE A 10 13.86 15.31 -20.74
C ILE A 10 14.36 16.19 -21.89
N SER A 11 13.45 16.83 -22.64
CA SER A 11 13.86 17.68 -23.75
C SER A 11 14.67 18.89 -23.29
N THR A 12 14.24 19.54 -22.22
CA THR A 12 14.91 20.75 -21.71
C THR A 12 16.30 20.42 -21.18
N ASN A 13 16.45 19.36 -20.37
CA ASN A 13 17.74 18.96 -19.82
C ASN A 13 18.68 18.39 -20.88
N ALA A 14 18.18 17.64 -21.87
CA ALA A 14 19.02 17.15 -22.97
C ALA A 14 19.59 18.30 -23.81
N VAL A 15 18.78 19.33 -24.11
CA VAL A 15 19.26 20.53 -24.82
C VAL A 15 20.23 21.33 -23.95
N PHE A 16 19.91 21.53 -22.67
CA PHE A 16 20.77 22.27 -21.75
C PHE A 16 22.14 21.58 -21.60
N PHE A 17 22.13 20.27 -21.40
CA PHE A 17 23.35 19.46 -21.33
C PHE A 17 24.18 19.58 -22.60
N ALA A 18 23.57 19.45 -23.78
CA ALA A 18 24.29 19.60 -25.03
C ALA A 18 24.90 21.00 -25.20
N GLN A 19 24.21 22.05 -24.74
CA GLN A 19 24.74 23.41 -24.73
C GLN A 19 25.91 23.56 -23.75
N SER A 20 25.84 22.96 -22.57
CA SER A 20 26.95 22.91 -21.62
C SER A 20 28.16 22.18 -22.22
N VAL A 21 27.96 21.08 -22.94
CA VAL A 21 29.04 20.36 -23.64
C VAL A 21 29.67 21.24 -24.71
N ILE A 22 28.88 21.93 -25.54
CA ILE A 22 29.39 22.86 -26.57
C ILE A 22 30.25 23.95 -25.91
N ARG A 23 29.74 24.56 -24.84
CA ARG A 23 30.46 25.62 -24.13
C ARG A 23 31.77 25.10 -23.52
N SER A 24 31.73 23.94 -22.88
CA SER A 24 32.93 23.32 -22.31
C SER A 24 33.96 22.95 -23.39
N LEU A 25 33.52 22.49 -24.57
CA LEU A 25 34.41 22.26 -25.70
C LEU A 25 35.03 23.57 -26.20
N GLU A 26 34.24 24.62 -26.37
CA GLU A 26 34.74 25.94 -26.79
C GLU A 26 35.76 26.49 -25.77
N ASP A 27 35.50 26.34 -24.47
CA ASP A 27 36.41 26.76 -23.40
C ASP A 27 37.72 25.93 -23.36
N MET A 28 37.65 24.62 -23.65
CA MET A 28 38.79 23.70 -23.54
C MET A 28 39.67 23.65 -24.79
N VAL A 29 39.08 23.67 -25.98
CA VAL A 29 39.78 23.47 -27.26
C VAL A 29 39.62 24.64 -28.24
N GLY A 30 38.74 25.60 -27.97
CA GLY A 30 38.51 26.75 -28.84
C GLY A 30 37.72 26.46 -30.12
N ASP A 31 37.28 25.22 -30.32
CA ASP A 31 36.55 24.79 -31.51
C ASP A 31 35.03 24.81 -31.27
N PRO A 32 34.25 25.64 -31.99
CA PRO A 32 32.82 25.73 -31.77
C PRO A 32 32.09 24.52 -32.38
N PHE A 33 31.32 23.83 -31.55
CA PHE A 33 30.37 22.81 -31.99
C PHE A 33 28.98 23.43 -32.22
N VAL A 34 28.25 22.92 -33.21
CA VAL A 34 26.91 23.38 -33.54
C VAL A 34 25.88 22.35 -33.07
N LEU A 35 24.86 22.83 -32.35
CA LEU A 35 23.73 22.01 -31.91
C LEU A 35 22.81 21.69 -33.09
N ASN A 36 22.69 20.41 -33.46
CA ASN A 36 21.72 19.98 -34.46
C ASN A 36 20.35 19.74 -33.81
N LYS A 37 19.53 20.78 -33.68
CA LYS A 37 18.19 20.69 -33.07
C LYS A 37 17.26 19.68 -33.75
N SER A 38 17.42 19.44 -35.06
CA SER A 38 16.61 18.49 -35.81
C SER A 38 16.92 17.03 -35.47
N SER A 39 18.07 16.78 -34.84
CA SER A 39 18.50 15.45 -34.40
C SER A 39 17.87 15.02 -33.07
N PHE A 40 17.15 15.90 -32.37
CA PHE A 40 16.56 15.59 -31.07
C PHE A 40 15.59 14.41 -31.17
N LYS A 41 15.79 13.40 -30.33
CA LYS A 41 14.88 12.26 -30.19
C LYS A 41 14.67 11.93 -28.71
N GLU A 42 13.42 11.66 -28.36
CA GLU A 42 13.02 11.17 -27.05
C GLU A 42 12.72 9.67 -27.15
N ILE A 43 13.76 8.85 -27.01
CA ILE A 43 13.74 7.40 -27.15
C ILE A 43 14.73 6.78 -26.15
N PRO A 44 14.67 5.47 -25.86
CA PRO A 44 15.73 4.81 -25.11
C PRO A 44 17.09 5.09 -25.73
N PHE A 45 18.08 5.40 -24.87
CA PHE A 45 19.41 5.74 -25.36
C PHE A 45 19.99 4.57 -26.16
N SER A 46 20.37 4.87 -27.39
CA SER A 46 21.12 3.96 -28.25
C SER A 46 22.18 4.77 -28.97
N SER A 47 23.39 4.22 -29.04
CA SER A 47 24.48 4.85 -29.78
C SER A 47 24.97 3.93 -30.88
N ARG A 48 25.35 4.56 -32.00
CA ARG A 48 26.06 3.92 -33.10
C ARG A 48 27.57 3.98 -32.94
N PHE A 49 28.05 4.72 -31.94
CA PHE A 49 29.47 4.99 -31.76
C PHE A 49 30.07 4.01 -30.75
N ASN A 50 31.39 3.81 -30.86
CA ASN A 50 32.14 2.83 -30.09
C ASN A 50 32.84 3.41 -28.86
N MET A 51 32.75 4.73 -28.60
CA MET A 51 33.20 5.33 -27.35
C MET A 51 32.00 5.99 -26.65
N ILE A 52 31.80 5.63 -25.39
CA ILE A 52 30.71 6.13 -24.57
C ILE A 52 31.29 6.61 -23.24
N ALA A 53 31.03 7.85 -22.89
CA ALA A 53 31.33 8.40 -21.58
C ALA A 53 30.02 8.73 -20.86
N TYR A 54 29.90 8.38 -19.58
CA TYR A 54 28.70 8.73 -18.82
C TYR A 54 28.99 9.01 -17.34
N ILE A 55 28.10 9.81 -16.75
CA ILE A 55 28.01 10.07 -15.32
C ILE A 55 26.61 9.69 -14.86
N HIS A 56 26.56 8.77 -13.91
CA HIS A 56 25.32 8.39 -13.26
C HIS A 56 25.01 9.35 -12.11
N PHE A 57 23.74 9.68 -11.93
CA PHE A 57 23.25 10.42 -10.76
C PHE A 57 22.07 9.71 -10.09
N SER A 58 21.95 9.90 -8.78
CA SER A 58 20.95 9.27 -7.92
C SER A 58 20.51 10.20 -6.78
N GLY A 59 19.29 9.98 -6.29
CA GLY A 59 18.65 10.81 -5.27
C GLY A 59 17.15 10.55 -5.25
N THR A 60 16.34 11.61 -5.26
CA THR A 60 14.89 11.50 -5.47
C THR A 60 14.53 10.96 -6.87
N ILE A 61 15.44 11.14 -7.82
CA ILE A 61 15.40 10.65 -9.19
C ILE A 61 16.75 10.01 -9.52
N GLN A 62 16.78 9.18 -10.56
CA GLN A 62 18.01 8.55 -11.05
C GLN A 62 18.13 8.76 -12.55
N GLY A 63 19.34 8.77 -13.07
CA GLY A 63 19.56 8.94 -14.49
C GLY A 63 21.03 9.05 -14.85
N ASP A 64 21.27 9.37 -16.13
CA ASP A 64 22.61 9.37 -16.70
C ASP A 64 22.78 10.56 -17.65
N TYR A 65 23.92 11.23 -17.54
CA TYR A 65 24.44 12.12 -18.58
C TYR A 65 25.42 11.34 -19.43
N ILE A 66 25.23 11.34 -20.74
CA ILE A 66 25.93 10.44 -21.67
C ILE A 66 26.51 11.23 -22.83
N LEU A 67 27.77 10.99 -23.16
CA LEU A 67 28.39 11.39 -24.42
C LEU A 67 28.74 10.14 -25.20
N SER A 68 28.48 10.15 -26.49
CA SER A 68 28.93 9.07 -27.36
C SER A 68 29.48 9.60 -28.66
N LEU A 69 30.64 9.10 -29.06
CA LEU A 69 31.44 9.58 -30.18
C LEU A 69 32.38 8.48 -30.66
N ASP A 70 32.96 8.64 -31.84
CA ASP A 70 34.00 7.74 -32.32
C ASP A 70 35.35 8.05 -31.66
N GLU A 71 36.19 7.03 -31.45
CA GLU A 71 37.54 7.20 -30.91
C GLU A 71 38.39 8.17 -31.76
N ILE A 72 38.21 8.17 -33.09
CA ILE A 72 38.87 9.11 -34.00
C ILE A 72 38.46 10.55 -33.70
N THR A 73 37.18 10.80 -33.43
CA THR A 73 36.68 12.13 -33.08
C THR A 73 37.28 12.59 -31.76
N ALA A 74 37.34 11.70 -30.76
CA ALA A 74 37.96 12.00 -29.48
C ALA A 74 39.46 12.36 -29.61
N ALA A 75 40.21 11.60 -30.40
CA ALA A 75 41.63 11.87 -30.63
C ALA A 75 41.88 13.18 -31.42
N LYS A 76 40.99 13.53 -32.37
CA LYS A 76 41.03 14.83 -33.07
C LYS A 76 40.77 16.01 -32.14
N LEU A 77 39.97 15.84 -31.08
CA LEU A 77 39.69 16.93 -30.14
C LEU A 77 40.94 17.38 -29.38
N ILE A 78 41.85 16.45 -29.10
CA ILE A 78 43.12 16.74 -28.42
C ILE A 78 44.30 16.89 -29.41
N ASP A 79 44.01 17.04 -30.71
CA ASP A 79 44.99 17.14 -31.81
C ASP A 79 46.03 16.00 -31.84
N ALA A 80 45.66 14.82 -31.35
CA ALA A 80 46.53 13.63 -31.30
C ALA A 80 46.33 12.69 -32.50
N TYR A 81 45.38 12.97 -33.39
CA TYR A 81 45.05 12.10 -34.53
C TYR A 81 45.76 12.53 -35.82
N GLU A 82 46.45 11.59 -36.46
CA GLU A 82 47.01 11.74 -37.81
C GLU A 82 46.25 10.87 -38.82
N SER A 83 46.01 11.42 -40.02
CA SER A 83 45.29 10.69 -41.08
C SER A 83 46.04 9.43 -41.49
N GLY A 84 45.38 8.27 -41.40
CA GLY A 84 45.98 6.96 -41.70
C GLY A 84 46.66 6.29 -40.51
N MET A 85 46.54 6.85 -39.30
CA MET A 85 47.00 6.23 -38.06
C MET A 85 46.40 4.82 -37.89
N PRO A 86 47.23 3.79 -37.63
CA PRO A 86 46.78 2.44 -37.31
C PRO A 86 45.87 2.40 -36.07
N GLU A 87 44.92 1.46 -36.05
CA GLU A 87 43.99 1.32 -34.92
C GLU A 87 44.70 1.01 -33.59
N ASN A 88 45.82 0.26 -33.62
CA ASN A 88 46.58 -0.04 -32.41
C ASN A 88 47.18 1.22 -31.78
N ASP A 89 47.74 2.11 -32.60
CA ASP A 89 48.33 3.37 -32.15
C ASP A 89 47.26 4.29 -31.56
N LEU A 90 46.07 4.33 -32.19
CA LEU A 90 44.90 5.02 -31.64
C LEU A 90 44.53 4.49 -30.24
N ARG A 91 44.55 3.16 -30.05
CA ARG A 91 44.21 2.53 -28.77
C ARG A 91 45.22 2.82 -27.66
N GLU A 92 46.48 3.02 -27.99
CA GLU A 92 47.51 3.39 -27.01
C GLU A 92 47.25 4.79 -26.41
N MET A 93 46.58 5.68 -27.15
CA MET A 93 46.21 7.03 -26.69
C MET A 93 44.89 7.10 -25.91
N ARG A 94 44.24 5.96 -25.63
CA ARG A 94 42.94 5.91 -24.91
C ARG A 94 42.95 6.60 -23.56
N GLU A 95 44.09 6.63 -22.89
CA GLU A 95 44.23 7.32 -21.61
C GLU A 95 44.10 8.84 -21.78
N ASP A 96 44.70 9.39 -22.84
CA ASP A 96 44.75 10.83 -23.10
C ASP A 96 43.38 11.37 -23.52
N TYR A 97 42.82 10.87 -24.62
CA TYR A 97 41.50 11.35 -25.07
C TYR A 97 40.37 10.85 -24.16
N GLY A 98 40.52 9.68 -23.53
CA GLY A 98 39.58 9.23 -22.51
C GLY A 98 39.57 10.15 -21.27
N GLY A 99 40.75 10.59 -20.82
CA GLY A 99 40.89 11.58 -19.75
C GLY A 99 40.25 12.91 -20.11
N PHE A 100 40.52 13.41 -21.32
CA PHE A 100 39.91 14.63 -21.85
C PHE A 100 38.37 14.55 -21.87
N ILE A 101 37.80 13.47 -22.41
CA ILE A 101 36.35 13.30 -22.48
C ILE A 101 35.71 13.18 -21.09
N LYS A 102 36.39 12.55 -20.11
CA LYS A 102 35.91 12.54 -18.72
C LYS A 102 35.85 13.94 -18.14
N GLU A 103 36.88 14.75 -18.37
CA GLU A 103 36.91 16.12 -17.84
C GLU A 103 35.84 17.00 -18.49
N LEU A 104 35.71 16.90 -19.82
CA LEU A 104 34.62 17.55 -20.56
C LEU A 104 33.25 17.19 -19.97
N LEU A 105 33.02 15.88 -19.74
CA LEU A 105 31.77 15.40 -19.17
C LEU A 105 31.54 15.92 -17.75
N ASN A 106 32.57 15.88 -16.88
CA ASN A 106 32.49 16.39 -15.52
C ASN A 106 32.12 17.88 -15.48
N LEU A 107 32.74 18.70 -16.34
CA LEU A 107 32.44 20.13 -16.44
C LEU A 107 31.01 20.37 -16.91
N ALA A 108 30.59 19.70 -17.98
CA ALA A 108 29.26 19.85 -18.55
C ALA A 108 28.17 19.38 -17.57
N VAL A 109 28.38 18.26 -16.87
CA VAL A 109 27.46 17.75 -15.85
C VAL A 109 27.42 18.66 -14.63
N GLY A 110 28.56 19.18 -14.18
CA GLY A 110 28.62 20.13 -13.06
C GLY A 110 27.77 21.38 -13.30
N GLN A 111 27.64 21.82 -14.55
CA GLN A 111 26.72 22.90 -14.93
C GLN A 111 25.26 22.42 -15.05
N SER A 112 25.06 21.26 -15.67
CA SER A 112 23.73 20.73 -16.00
C SER A 112 22.94 20.22 -14.79
N ILE A 113 23.62 19.60 -13.84
CA ILE A 113 22.97 18.96 -12.69
C ILE A 113 22.33 19.99 -11.76
N LEU A 114 22.86 21.21 -11.68
CA LEU A 114 22.31 22.28 -10.84
C LEU A 114 20.87 22.65 -11.23
N GLU A 115 20.56 22.67 -12.53
CA GLU A 115 19.20 22.91 -13.02
C GLU A 115 18.25 21.77 -12.62
N LEU A 116 18.77 20.53 -12.63
CA LEU A 116 18.00 19.37 -12.21
C LEU A 116 17.75 19.38 -10.69
N GLU A 117 18.75 19.77 -9.91
CA GLU A 117 18.65 19.88 -8.44
C GLU A 117 17.65 20.95 -7.99
N GLN A 118 17.48 22.03 -8.74
CA GLN A 118 16.43 23.04 -8.46
C GLN A 118 15.02 22.42 -8.48
N SER A 119 14.80 21.40 -9.31
CA SER A 119 13.49 20.75 -9.48
C SER A 119 13.29 19.53 -8.58
N PHE A 120 14.35 18.78 -8.30
CA PHE A 120 14.27 17.47 -7.65
C PHE A 120 15.00 17.39 -6.30
N GLY A 121 15.62 18.48 -5.85
CA GLY A 121 16.43 18.53 -4.65
C GLY A 121 17.84 17.99 -4.88
N TYR A 122 18.58 17.75 -3.80
CA TYR A 122 19.97 17.33 -3.85
C TYR A 122 20.15 15.98 -4.57
N LEU A 123 21.12 15.91 -5.48
CA LEU A 123 21.48 14.71 -6.25
C LEU A 123 22.95 14.35 -6.03
N THR A 124 23.22 13.06 -5.87
CA THR A 124 24.58 12.52 -5.80
C THR A 124 24.96 11.92 -7.14
N TYR A 125 26.14 12.23 -7.65
CA TYR A 125 26.62 11.73 -8.94
C TYR A 125 27.97 11.03 -8.83
N THR A 126 28.19 10.05 -9.70
CA THR A 126 29.41 9.24 -9.72
C THR A 126 30.52 9.92 -10.53
N PRO A 127 31.78 9.52 -10.36
CA PRO A 127 32.85 9.90 -11.30
C PRO A 127 32.54 9.46 -12.74
N GLY A 128 33.03 10.22 -13.71
CA GLY A 128 32.88 9.90 -15.14
C GLY A 128 33.52 8.57 -15.53
N THR A 129 32.71 7.70 -16.16
CA THR A 129 33.14 6.41 -16.70
C THR A 129 33.24 6.50 -18.22
N VAL A 130 34.27 5.90 -18.81
CA VAL A 130 34.44 5.81 -20.27
C VAL A 130 34.52 4.34 -20.64
N ILE A 131 33.76 3.96 -21.65
CA ILE A 131 33.68 2.61 -22.22
C ILE A 131 34.08 2.68 -23.69
N TYR A 132 34.87 1.69 -24.10
CA TYR A 132 35.25 1.43 -25.48
C TYR A 132 34.60 0.13 -25.94
N GLY A 133 33.71 0.19 -26.92
CA GLY A 133 32.93 -0.93 -27.45
C GLY A 133 31.43 -0.65 -27.50
N GLU A 134 30.64 -1.72 -27.48
CA GLU A 134 29.18 -1.67 -27.51
C GLU A 134 28.60 -1.79 -26.10
N VAL A 135 27.57 -1.00 -25.81
CA VAL A 135 26.86 -1.00 -24.51
C VAL A 135 25.36 -1.03 -24.77
N GLU A 136 24.66 -1.94 -24.09
CA GLU A 136 23.20 -1.98 -24.06
C GLU A 136 22.70 -1.22 -22.83
N PHE A 137 21.95 -0.14 -23.05
CA PHE A 137 21.35 0.65 -21.97
C PHE A 137 19.96 0.13 -21.61
N PRO A 138 19.52 0.28 -20.35
CA PRO A 138 18.16 -0.06 -19.95
C PRO A 138 17.10 0.70 -20.77
N ASP A 139 15.91 0.10 -20.91
CA ASP A 139 14.75 0.71 -21.59
C ASP A 139 14.12 1.84 -20.74
N VAL A 140 14.84 2.96 -20.65
CA VAL A 140 14.45 4.17 -19.92
C VAL A 140 14.40 5.32 -20.91
N THR A 141 13.37 6.16 -20.80
CA THR A 141 13.21 7.33 -21.69
C THR A 141 14.42 8.26 -21.57
N SER A 142 15.05 8.54 -22.70
CA SER A 142 16.20 9.44 -22.79
C SER A 142 15.97 10.51 -23.87
N GLY A 143 16.53 11.70 -23.65
CA GLY A 143 16.65 12.74 -24.65
C GLY A 143 18.03 12.64 -25.30
N THR A 144 18.07 12.52 -26.62
CA THR A 144 19.33 12.43 -27.38
C THR A 144 19.40 13.55 -28.39
N ILE A 145 20.57 14.17 -28.55
CA ILE A 145 20.81 15.26 -29.49
C ILE A 145 22.25 15.23 -29.96
N MET A 146 22.47 15.45 -31.26
CA MET A 146 23.79 15.50 -31.87
C MET A 146 24.34 16.92 -31.85
N ILE A 147 25.61 17.05 -31.49
CA ILE A 147 26.43 18.25 -31.72
C ILE A 147 27.53 17.89 -32.73
N GLU A 148 27.83 18.80 -33.65
CA GLU A 148 28.74 18.51 -34.77
C GLU A 148 29.69 19.68 -35.03
N ASN A 149 30.90 19.35 -35.47
CA ASN A 149 31.87 20.28 -36.05
C ASN A 149 32.70 19.59 -37.14
N GLU A 150 33.75 20.25 -37.63
CA GLU A 150 34.66 19.70 -38.66
C GLU A 150 35.45 18.48 -38.16
N LYS A 151 35.68 18.34 -36.85
CA LYS A 151 36.41 17.22 -36.23
C LYS A 151 35.54 15.97 -36.10
N GLY A 152 34.23 16.12 -35.92
CA GLY A 152 33.27 15.00 -35.91
C GLY A 152 31.94 15.32 -35.22
N GLY A 153 31.15 14.27 -34.97
CA GLY A 153 29.88 14.36 -34.25
C GLY A 153 29.95 13.72 -32.87
N ILE A 154 29.26 14.33 -31.90
CA ILE A 154 29.10 13.82 -30.54
C ILE A 154 27.59 13.73 -30.25
N LEU A 155 27.12 12.55 -29.88
CA LEU A 155 25.76 12.33 -29.41
C LEU A 155 25.70 12.60 -27.91
N CYS A 156 25.00 13.66 -27.53
CA CYS A 156 24.67 13.97 -26.14
C CYS A 156 23.37 13.27 -25.76
N GLY A 157 23.40 12.49 -24.70
CA GLY A 157 22.26 11.79 -24.11
C GLY A 157 21.98 12.25 -22.68
N PHE A 158 20.71 12.34 -22.34
CA PHE A 158 20.23 12.54 -20.97
C PHE A 158 19.13 11.53 -20.69
N SER A 159 19.37 10.61 -19.76
CA SER A 159 18.40 9.60 -19.32
C SER A 159 17.81 9.96 -17.96
N LEU A 160 16.50 9.76 -17.78
CA LEU A 160 15.82 10.09 -16.52
C LEU A 160 14.81 9.02 -16.12
N ASN A 161 15.07 8.38 -14.98
CA ASN A 161 14.16 7.45 -14.32
C ASN A 161 13.43 8.11 -13.14
N LEU A 162 12.09 8.17 -13.24
CA LEU A 162 11.19 8.70 -12.21
C LEU A 162 10.47 7.61 -11.40
N ALA A 163 10.91 6.35 -11.48
CA ALA A 163 10.21 5.24 -10.84
C ALA A 163 10.14 5.37 -9.31
N GLU A 164 11.21 5.83 -8.65
CA GLU A 164 11.26 5.96 -7.19
C GLU A 164 10.28 7.02 -6.65
N VAL A 165 10.15 8.17 -7.34
CA VAL A 165 9.15 9.20 -7.00
C VAL A 165 7.71 8.67 -7.04
N LYS A 166 7.40 7.78 -7.98
CA LYS A 166 6.06 7.20 -8.12
C LYS A 166 5.74 6.22 -6.99
N ILE A 167 6.73 5.45 -6.55
CA ILE A 167 6.57 4.49 -5.45
C ILE A 167 6.36 5.25 -4.13
N GLY A 168 7.18 6.27 -3.86
CA GLY A 168 7.05 7.10 -2.66
C GLY A 168 5.67 7.75 -2.52
N ARG A 169 5.17 8.39 -3.58
CA ARG A 169 3.83 9.01 -3.57
C ARG A 169 2.71 8.02 -3.36
N LYS A 170 2.79 6.85 -4.02
CA LYS A 170 1.76 5.83 -3.90
C LYS A 170 1.72 5.22 -2.49
N LEU A 171 2.88 5.10 -1.84
CA LEU A 171 2.95 4.65 -0.45
C LEU A 171 2.30 5.67 0.49
N GLU A 172 2.59 6.95 0.32
CA GLU A 172 2.01 8.03 1.13
C GLU A 172 0.49 8.12 0.97
N GLU A 173 -0.02 8.05 -0.26
CA GLU A 173 -1.45 7.98 -0.54
C GLU A 173 -2.12 6.78 0.14
N THR A 174 -1.46 5.61 0.09
CA THR A 174 -1.98 4.39 0.73
C THR A 174 -2.01 4.52 2.25
N LEU A 175 -1.00 5.16 2.86
CA LEU A 175 -0.96 5.39 4.30
C LEU A 175 -2.05 6.34 4.77
N GLN A 176 -2.30 7.43 4.04
CA GLN A 176 -3.37 8.38 4.34
C GLN A 176 -4.76 7.73 4.23
N GLU A 177 -4.98 6.91 3.20
CA GLU A 177 -6.23 6.15 3.08
C GLU A 177 -6.42 5.17 4.25
N LEU A 178 -5.35 4.51 4.68
CA LEU A 178 -5.38 3.57 5.80
C LEU A 178 -5.70 4.28 7.13
N GLU A 179 -5.10 5.45 7.37
CA GLU A 179 -5.36 6.27 8.54
C GLU A 179 -6.83 6.71 8.58
N LYS A 180 -7.36 7.18 7.44
CA LYS A 180 -8.77 7.56 7.32
C LYS A 180 -9.71 6.39 7.62
N LYS A 181 -9.45 5.21 7.05
CA LYS A 181 -10.24 3.99 7.32
C LYS A 181 -10.19 3.57 8.79
N THR A 182 -9.04 3.75 9.46
CA THR A 182 -8.88 3.43 10.88
C THR A 182 -9.71 4.38 11.75
N ILE A 183 -9.73 5.68 11.43
CA ILE A 183 -10.57 6.66 12.13
C ILE A 183 -12.06 6.34 11.95
N GLU A 184 -12.49 6.00 10.73
CA GLU A 184 -13.87 5.60 10.45
C GLU A 184 -14.26 4.33 11.22
N ALA A 185 -13.44 3.28 11.18
CA ALA A 185 -13.68 2.04 11.93
C ALA A 185 -13.79 2.29 13.45
N ASN A 186 -12.94 3.14 14.01
CA ASN A 186 -12.99 3.51 15.42
C ASN A 186 -14.26 4.29 15.79
N ARG A 187 -14.76 5.15 14.90
CA ARG A 187 -16.05 5.84 15.12
C ARG A 187 -17.20 4.83 15.12
N THR A 188 -17.25 3.94 14.13
CA THR A 188 -18.27 2.88 14.07
C THR A 188 -18.24 1.98 15.31
N ALA A 189 -17.06 1.62 15.80
CA ALA A 189 -16.92 0.83 17.03
C ALA A 189 -17.51 1.56 18.25
N LYS A 190 -17.24 2.87 18.40
CA LYS A 190 -17.82 3.70 19.47
C LYS A 190 -19.33 3.85 19.35
N ASP A 191 -19.86 4.00 18.14
CA ASP A 191 -21.30 4.10 17.92
C ASP A 191 -22.00 2.79 18.31
N VAL A 192 -21.42 1.64 17.94
CA VAL A 192 -21.92 0.32 18.34
C VAL A 192 -21.87 0.14 19.85
N GLU A 193 -20.78 0.53 20.50
CA GLU A 193 -20.66 0.50 21.98
C GLU A 193 -21.73 1.38 22.65
N GLY A 194 -21.96 2.58 22.11
CA GLY A 194 -23.02 3.48 22.54
C GLY A 194 -24.42 2.85 22.45
N ILE A 195 -24.72 2.16 21.35
CA ILE A 195 -25.99 1.44 21.17
C ILE A 195 -26.11 0.30 22.19
N LEU A 196 -25.07 -0.51 22.36
CA LEU A 196 -25.06 -1.64 23.30
C LEU A 196 -25.26 -1.21 24.76
N ASN A 197 -24.84 0.00 25.13
CA ASN A 197 -25.06 0.57 26.46
C ASN A 197 -26.50 0.99 26.73
N LEU A 198 -27.30 1.25 25.69
CA LEU A 198 -28.69 1.70 25.82
C LEU A 198 -29.72 0.56 25.84
N ILE A 199 -29.29 -0.69 25.61
CA ILE A 199 -30.21 -1.84 25.55
C ILE A 199 -30.57 -2.28 26.99
N PRO A 200 -31.85 -2.20 27.39
CA PRO A 200 -32.29 -2.59 28.74
C PRO A 200 -32.39 -4.11 28.95
N SER A 201 -32.08 -4.89 27.92
CA SER A 201 -32.05 -6.36 27.91
C SER A 201 -30.62 -6.88 27.75
N GLY A 202 -30.40 -8.12 28.14
CA GLY A 202 -29.14 -8.79 27.89
C GLY A 202 -29.06 -9.09 26.41
N LEU A 203 -27.98 -8.71 25.75
CA LEU A 203 -27.74 -9.05 24.35
C LEU A 203 -26.36 -9.67 24.26
N VAL A 204 -26.29 -10.90 23.80
CA VAL A 204 -25.02 -11.60 23.57
C VAL A 204 -25.02 -12.27 22.21
N ALA A 205 -23.85 -12.36 21.60
CA ALA A 205 -23.60 -13.24 20.47
C ALA A 205 -22.81 -14.46 20.94
N ILE A 206 -23.13 -15.64 20.41
CA ILE A 206 -22.39 -16.87 20.67
C ILE A 206 -21.91 -17.55 19.40
N ASN A 207 -20.83 -18.32 19.50
CA ASN A 207 -20.35 -19.20 18.43
C ASN A 207 -20.98 -20.61 18.51
N SER A 208 -20.54 -21.50 17.63
CA SER A 208 -20.99 -22.91 17.59
C SER A 208 -20.72 -23.66 18.89
N ASP A 209 -19.65 -23.33 19.61
CA ASP A 209 -19.30 -23.92 20.90
C ASP A 209 -20.09 -23.31 22.08
N ALA A 210 -21.07 -22.44 21.80
CA ALA A 210 -21.85 -21.67 22.77
C ALA A 210 -21.03 -20.72 23.66
N LYS A 211 -19.85 -20.28 23.19
CA LYS A 211 -19.04 -19.27 23.87
C LYS A 211 -19.46 -17.87 23.47
N ILE A 212 -19.47 -16.97 24.46
CA ILE A 212 -19.84 -15.57 24.27
C ILE A 212 -18.76 -14.84 23.47
N LEU A 213 -19.18 -14.17 22.40
CA LEU A 213 -18.36 -13.35 21.53
C LEU A 213 -18.32 -11.89 22.01
N PRO A 214 -17.32 -11.10 21.57
CA PRO A 214 -17.29 -9.66 21.82
C PRO A 214 -18.53 -8.94 21.24
N GLY A 215 -18.93 -7.83 21.88
CA GLY A 215 -20.09 -7.01 21.46
C GLY A 215 -21.40 -7.38 22.17
N HIS A 216 -21.37 -7.52 23.49
CA HIS A 216 -22.55 -7.76 24.31
C HIS A 216 -23.10 -6.46 24.94
N SER A 217 -24.37 -6.45 25.35
CA SER A 217 -24.91 -5.29 26.09
C SER A 217 -24.31 -5.21 27.49
N HIS A 218 -24.14 -3.98 27.99
CA HIS A 218 -23.57 -3.72 29.31
C HIS A 218 -24.45 -4.27 30.45
N SER A 219 -25.77 -4.30 30.25
CA SER A 219 -26.75 -4.79 31.21
C SER A 219 -26.76 -6.32 31.35
N THR A 220 -26.14 -7.06 30.43
CA THR A 220 -26.21 -8.53 30.37
C THR A 220 -25.82 -9.20 31.69
N ALA A 221 -24.66 -8.86 32.25
CA ALA A 221 -24.17 -9.47 33.49
C ALA A 221 -25.13 -9.20 34.66
N GLY A 222 -25.61 -7.97 34.81
CA GLY A 222 -26.58 -7.58 35.84
C GLY A 222 -27.92 -8.30 35.71
N ILE A 223 -28.41 -8.46 34.48
CA ILE A 223 -29.66 -9.17 34.20
C ILE A 223 -29.58 -10.61 34.69
N VAL A 224 -28.52 -11.33 34.36
CA VAL A 224 -28.33 -12.72 34.80
C VAL A 224 -27.94 -12.85 36.28
N GLY A 225 -27.72 -11.72 36.96
CA GLY A 225 -27.48 -11.64 38.40
C GLY A 225 -26.02 -11.60 38.82
N TYR A 226 -25.08 -11.33 37.91
CA TYR A 226 -23.68 -10.99 38.23
C TYR A 226 -23.50 -9.48 38.46
N ASP A 227 -22.32 -9.08 38.95
CA ASP A 227 -21.93 -7.69 38.97
C ASP A 227 -21.84 -7.13 37.54
N SER A 228 -22.39 -5.94 37.32
CA SER A 228 -22.52 -5.31 35.99
C SER A 228 -21.19 -5.10 35.25
N GLY A 229 -20.06 -5.13 35.96
CA GLY A 229 -18.71 -5.00 35.39
C GLY A 229 -17.99 -6.33 35.13
N ARG A 230 -18.64 -7.48 35.34
CA ARG A 230 -18.01 -8.79 35.13
C ARG A 230 -17.74 -9.01 33.63
N GLU A 231 -16.51 -9.39 33.30
CA GLU A 231 -16.16 -9.83 31.95
C GLU A 231 -16.83 -11.18 31.65
N ILE A 232 -17.60 -11.23 30.56
CA ILE A 232 -18.36 -12.42 30.15
C ILE A 232 -17.88 -13.01 28.82
N VAL A 233 -17.03 -12.30 28.08
CA VAL A 233 -16.48 -12.76 26.79
C VAL A 233 -15.68 -14.04 26.99
N GLY A 234 -15.86 -15.01 26.09
CA GLY A 234 -15.20 -16.32 26.13
C GLY A 234 -15.80 -17.31 27.13
N SER A 235 -16.71 -16.88 27.99
CA SER A 235 -17.45 -17.78 28.89
C SER A 235 -18.52 -18.56 28.13
N ASP A 236 -18.84 -19.77 28.59
CA ASP A 236 -19.95 -20.55 28.04
C ASP A 236 -21.29 -19.89 28.42
N LEU A 237 -22.25 -19.87 27.49
CA LEU A 237 -23.57 -19.27 27.69
C LEU A 237 -24.26 -19.80 28.95
N ALA A 238 -24.21 -21.12 29.16
CA ALA A 238 -24.89 -21.73 30.28
C ALA A 238 -24.17 -21.45 31.63
N THR A 239 -22.87 -21.16 31.60
CA THR A 239 -22.13 -20.61 32.75
C THR A 239 -22.59 -19.18 33.05
N LEU A 240 -22.76 -18.33 32.02
CA LEU A 240 -23.32 -16.99 32.19
C LEU A 240 -24.74 -17.05 32.78
N LEU A 241 -25.58 -17.97 32.30
CA LEU A 241 -26.94 -18.13 32.81
C LEU A 241 -27.01 -18.82 34.16
N CYS A 242 -25.91 -19.40 34.67
CA CYS A 242 -25.85 -20.14 35.93
C CYS A 242 -26.88 -21.30 35.99
N LEU A 243 -26.97 -22.08 34.92
CA LEU A 243 -27.94 -23.18 34.76
C LEU A 243 -27.50 -24.44 35.51
N GLU A 244 -28.48 -25.29 35.86
CA GLU A 244 -28.22 -26.63 36.39
C GLU A 244 -27.52 -27.54 35.36
N PRO A 245 -26.70 -28.52 35.79
CA PRO A 245 -25.92 -29.37 34.88
C PRO A 245 -26.74 -30.09 33.80
N ASP A 246 -27.95 -30.54 34.12
CA ASP A 246 -28.81 -31.23 33.16
C ASP A 246 -29.34 -30.26 32.08
N THR A 247 -29.81 -29.09 32.50
CA THR A 247 -30.27 -28.02 31.62
C THR A 247 -29.12 -27.48 30.75
N PHE A 248 -27.93 -27.35 31.34
CA PHE A 248 -26.69 -26.99 30.64
C PHE A 248 -26.43 -27.93 29.45
N GLN A 249 -26.48 -29.25 29.68
CA GLN A 249 -26.22 -30.24 28.64
C GLN A 249 -27.26 -30.21 27.52
N ILE A 250 -28.53 -29.97 27.86
CA ILE A 250 -29.61 -29.85 26.87
C ILE A 250 -29.38 -28.62 25.99
N LEU A 251 -29.08 -27.47 26.59
CA LEU A 251 -28.88 -26.21 25.88
C LEU A 251 -27.69 -26.27 24.91
N ILE A 252 -26.54 -26.77 25.37
CA ILE A 252 -25.33 -26.88 24.52
C ILE A 252 -25.56 -27.82 23.33
N LYS A 253 -26.23 -28.96 23.56
CA LYS A 253 -26.59 -29.89 22.48
C LYS A 253 -27.54 -29.23 21.47
N TRP A 254 -28.47 -28.42 21.94
CA TRP A 254 -29.37 -27.68 21.07
C TRP A 254 -28.60 -26.64 20.24
N VAL A 255 -27.72 -25.83 20.84
CA VAL A 255 -26.89 -24.85 20.12
C VAL A 255 -26.07 -25.53 19.02
N HIS A 256 -25.34 -26.60 19.33
CA HIS A 256 -24.60 -27.36 18.32
C HIS A 256 -25.50 -27.86 17.19
N LYS A 257 -26.69 -28.36 17.52
CA LYS A 257 -27.66 -28.82 16.52
C LYS A 257 -28.14 -27.69 15.63
N VAL A 258 -28.35 -26.49 16.16
CA VAL A 258 -28.74 -25.30 15.39
C VAL A 258 -27.67 -24.98 14.34
N PHE A 259 -26.40 -24.86 14.76
CA PHE A 259 -25.31 -24.57 13.82
C PHE A 259 -25.11 -25.67 12.77
N LEU A 260 -25.35 -26.94 13.10
CA LEU A 260 -25.21 -28.07 12.18
C LEU A 260 -26.40 -28.28 11.24
N LYS A 261 -27.62 -27.89 11.64
CA LYS A 261 -28.86 -28.22 10.94
C LYS A 261 -29.57 -27.02 10.32
N ASN A 262 -29.06 -25.80 10.49
CA ASN A 262 -29.65 -24.59 9.94
C ASN A 262 -29.91 -24.65 8.43
N ASP A 263 -29.04 -25.34 7.67
CA ASP A 263 -29.19 -25.45 6.21
C ASP A 263 -30.31 -26.43 5.79
N SER A 264 -30.77 -27.27 6.73
CA SER A 264 -31.71 -28.37 6.47
C SER A 264 -33.11 -28.16 7.06
N LEU A 265 -33.25 -27.26 8.04
CA LEU A 265 -34.49 -26.97 8.74
C LEU A 265 -34.62 -25.45 8.95
N PRO A 266 -35.80 -24.85 8.67
CA PRO A 266 -36.05 -23.45 8.99
C PRO A 266 -35.78 -23.16 10.46
N PHE A 267 -35.07 -22.06 10.74
CA PHE A 267 -34.62 -21.70 12.08
C PHE A 267 -35.79 -21.56 13.07
N GLU A 268 -36.94 -21.07 12.61
CA GLU A 268 -38.15 -20.91 13.43
C GLU A 268 -38.62 -22.26 14.01
N LYS A 269 -38.46 -23.36 13.26
CA LYS A 269 -38.78 -24.70 13.74
C LYS A 269 -37.77 -25.19 14.77
N LEU A 270 -36.49 -24.83 14.63
CA LEU A 270 -35.45 -25.21 15.58
C LEU A 270 -35.63 -24.49 16.92
N VAL A 271 -36.07 -23.23 16.91
CA VAL A 271 -36.39 -22.45 18.13
C VAL A 271 -37.57 -23.04 18.89
N LEU A 272 -38.60 -23.55 18.20
CA LEU A 272 -39.75 -24.22 18.84
C LEU A 272 -39.38 -25.52 19.58
N MET A 273 -38.20 -26.08 19.31
CA MET A 273 -37.69 -27.28 19.98
C MET A 273 -36.85 -26.98 21.21
N CYS A 274 -36.60 -25.70 21.51
CA CYS A 274 -35.87 -25.27 22.69
C CYS A 274 -36.85 -24.76 23.74
N ASP A 275 -36.60 -25.08 25.00
CA ASP A 275 -37.19 -24.31 26.08
C ASP A 275 -36.60 -22.89 25.99
N ASN A 276 -37.47 -21.89 25.99
CA ASN A 276 -37.04 -20.49 25.89
C ASN A 276 -37.13 -19.78 27.24
N GLU A 277 -37.57 -20.46 28.28
CA GLU A 277 -37.62 -19.95 29.64
C GLU A 277 -36.82 -20.84 30.58
N PHE A 278 -35.92 -20.23 31.35
CA PHE A 278 -35.01 -20.94 32.23
C PHE A 278 -35.00 -20.29 33.60
N THR A 279 -35.01 -21.12 34.64
CA THR A 279 -34.72 -20.69 36.01
C THR A 279 -33.26 -21.01 36.30
N ASN A 280 -32.49 -20.02 36.74
CA ASN A 280 -31.11 -20.24 37.15
C ASN A 280 -31.01 -20.66 38.62
N GLN A 281 -29.80 -21.08 39.01
CA GLN A 281 -29.48 -21.44 40.41
C GLN A 281 -29.64 -20.29 41.41
N ARG A 282 -29.82 -19.05 40.94
CA ARG A 282 -30.04 -17.86 41.76
C ARG A 282 -31.52 -17.52 41.92
N GLY A 283 -32.42 -18.35 41.40
CA GLY A 283 -33.87 -18.16 41.47
C GLY A 283 -34.41 -17.09 40.51
N LYS A 284 -33.59 -16.62 39.55
CA LYS A 284 -34.06 -15.74 38.48
C LYS A 284 -34.61 -16.56 37.32
N ILE A 285 -35.68 -16.04 36.73
CA ILE A 285 -36.33 -16.63 35.55
C ILE A 285 -36.00 -15.74 34.36
N PHE A 286 -35.41 -16.32 33.31
CA PHE A 286 -35.09 -15.60 32.08
C PHE A 286 -35.85 -16.17 30.90
N LYS A 287 -36.26 -15.27 30.01
CA LYS A 287 -36.68 -15.64 28.66
C LYS A 287 -35.55 -15.35 27.67
N LEU A 288 -35.26 -16.32 26.82
CA LEU A 288 -34.27 -16.24 25.75
C LEU A 288 -34.98 -16.15 24.40
N ASP A 289 -34.72 -15.08 23.66
CA ASP A 289 -35.10 -14.98 22.25
C ASP A 289 -33.85 -15.13 21.37
N TRP A 290 -33.96 -15.96 20.34
CA TRP A 290 -32.83 -16.39 19.51
C TRP A 290 -32.93 -15.80 18.10
N LEU A 291 -31.82 -15.29 17.58
CA LEU A 291 -31.73 -14.69 16.25
C LEU A 291 -30.50 -15.20 15.51
N PRO A 292 -30.65 -15.84 14.32
CA PRO A 292 -29.52 -16.34 13.56
C PRO A 292 -28.86 -15.20 12.81
N VAL A 293 -27.52 -15.16 12.80
CA VAL A 293 -26.75 -14.26 11.94
C VAL A 293 -26.13 -15.08 10.83
N ILE A 294 -26.63 -14.89 9.61
CA ILE A 294 -26.21 -15.64 8.43
C ILE A 294 -25.28 -14.76 7.61
N ASN A 295 -24.16 -15.34 7.18
CA ASN A 295 -23.24 -14.67 6.29
C ASN A 295 -23.83 -14.62 4.87
N GLU A 296 -24.13 -13.42 4.37
CA GLU A 296 -24.80 -13.22 3.08
C GLU A 296 -24.03 -13.84 1.88
N LYS A 297 -22.71 -13.96 1.98
CA LYS A 297 -21.88 -14.48 0.88
C LYS A 297 -21.85 -16.00 0.85
N THR A 298 -21.82 -16.63 2.02
CA THR A 298 -21.63 -18.08 2.13
C THR A 298 -22.92 -18.83 2.42
N GLY A 299 -23.96 -18.13 2.89
CA GLY A 299 -25.23 -18.73 3.30
C GLY A 299 -25.17 -19.47 4.64
N TYR A 300 -24.00 -19.60 5.25
CA TYR A 300 -23.83 -20.31 6.52
C TYR A 300 -24.11 -19.41 7.73
N MET A 301 -24.59 -20.01 8.82
CA MET A 301 -24.72 -19.33 10.10
C MET A 301 -23.34 -19.02 10.67
N GLU A 302 -23.07 -17.75 10.93
CA GLU A 302 -21.80 -17.27 11.49
C GLU A 302 -21.85 -17.24 13.01
N LYS A 303 -22.97 -16.79 13.57
CA LYS A 303 -23.18 -16.65 15.02
C LYS A 303 -24.67 -16.65 15.35
N LEU A 304 -24.97 -16.86 16.63
CA LEU A 304 -26.32 -16.79 17.16
C LEU A 304 -26.42 -15.63 18.15
N LEU A 305 -27.32 -14.69 17.88
CA LEU A 305 -27.67 -13.61 18.79
C LEU A 305 -28.74 -14.08 19.77
N ILE A 306 -28.61 -13.65 21.02
CA ILE A 306 -29.50 -14.03 22.12
C ILE A 306 -29.90 -12.78 22.86
N ILE A 307 -31.22 -12.56 22.97
CA ILE A 307 -31.80 -11.54 23.82
C ILE A 307 -32.24 -12.22 25.11
N ILE A 308 -31.73 -11.75 26.25
CA ILE A 308 -31.98 -12.28 27.59
C ILE A 308 -32.82 -11.26 28.33
N GLN A 309 -34.02 -11.67 28.75
CA GLN A 309 -34.96 -10.84 29.49
C GLN A 309 -35.22 -11.44 30.88
N ASP A 310 -35.13 -10.63 31.93
CA ASP A 310 -35.50 -11.05 33.29
C ASP A 310 -37.03 -11.07 33.42
N PHE A 311 -37.60 -12.26 33.58
CA PHE A 311 -39.03 -12.54 33.70
C PHE A 311 -39.44 -12.84 35.15
N THR A 312 -38.51 -12.74 36.11
CA THR A 312 -38.75 -13.13 37.51
C THR A 312 -39.94 -12.42 38.11
N GLU A 313 -40.02 -11.10 37.98
CA GLU A 313 -41.13 -10.30 38.52
C GLU A 313 -42.45 -10.58 37.80
N LYS A 314 -42.40 -10.72 36.47
CA LYS A 314 -43.58 -11.04 35.67
C LYS A 314 -44.20 -12.37 36.09
N ARG A 315 -43.37 -13.40 36.28
CA ARG A 315 -43.82 -14.72 36.74
C ARG A 315 -44.38 -14.68 38.17
N ARG A 316 -43.78 -13.89 39.07
CA ARG A 316 -44.33 -13.67 40.42
C ARG A 316 -45.74 -13.07 40.37
N LEU A 317 -45.94 -12.04 39.55
CA LEU A 317 -47.25 -11.39 39.38
C LEU A 317 -48.28 -12.31 38.70
N GLU A 318 -47.87 -13.16 37.77
CA GLU A 318 -48.75 -14.17 37.17
C GLU A 318 -49.23 -15.19 38.20
N ALA A 319 -48.33 -15.69 39.05
CA ALA A 319 -48.67 -16.62 40.13
C ALA A 319 -49.62 -15.99 41.17
N GLU A 320 -49.34 -14.76 41.63
CA GLU A 320 -50.22 -14.02 42.54
C GLU A 320 -51.63 -13.82 41.96
N ASN A 321 -51.72 -13.53 40.65
CA ASN A 321 -53.00 -13.39 39.96
C ASN A 321 -53.75 -14.72 39.78
N GLU A 322 -53.06 -15.83 39.54
CA GLU A 322 -53.68 -17.15 39.49
C GLU A 322 -54.22 -17.57 40.86
N GLU A 323 -53.48 -17.30 41.94
CA GLU A 323 -53.96 -17.53 43.31
C GLU A 323 -55.21 -16.70 43.61
N LEU A 324 -55.21 -15.41 43.24
CA LEU A 324 -56.38 -14.56 43.38
C LEU A 324 -57.58 -15.08 42.58
N LYS A 325 -57.38 -15.49 41.31
CA LYS A 325 -58.46 -16.08 40.49
C LYS A 325 -59.03 -17.33 41.14
N ASN A 326 -58.17 -18.23 41.61
CA ASN A 326 -58.59 -19.46 42.28
C ASN A 326 -59.32 -19.19 43.62
N MET A 327 -59.08 -18.04 44.27
CA MET A 327 -59.83 -17.61 45.45
C MET A 327 -61.21 -16.99 45.14
N PHE A 328 -61.41 -16.45 43.93
CA PHE A 328 -62.68 -15.85 43.50
C PHE A 328 -63.57 -16.77 42.64
N ASP A 329 -63.05 -17.93 42.19
CA ASP A 329 -63.79 -18.96 41.45
C ASP A 329 -64.38 -20.08 42.35
N VAL A 330 -64.50 -19.84 43.68
CA VAL A 330 -65.23 -20.68 44.66
C VAL A 330 -66.55 -20.01 45.06
#